data_AF-A0A5P1FR83-F1
#
_entry.id   AF-A0A5P1FR83-F1
#
_cell.length_a   1.000
_cell.length_b   1.000
_cell.length_c   1.000
_cell.angle_alpha   90.00
_cell.angle_beta   90.00
_cell.angle_gamma   90.00
#
_symmetry.space_group_name_H-M   'P 1'
#
loop_
_entity.id
_entity.type
_entity.pdbx_description
1 polymer ?
#
loop_
_entity_poly.entity_id
_entity_poly.type
_entity_poly.pdbx_seq_one_letter_code
_entity_poly.pdbx_strand_id
1 'polypeptide(L)'
;MSTQQQQQQQSGSGSTAKRKPVFEKVDELKPGTKGHTLTAKVVSSKTVLQKGRAASPHLRETKIAECLIGDETASIVFTARNEQVDMMKPGATVIIRNAKIDMFKGSMRLVVDKWGRVEVTEPADFPVKEDNNLSLIEYELVNVPEE
;
A
#
# COMPACT_ATOMS: atom_id res chain seq x y z
N MET A 1 -61.02 2.97 -16.02
CA MET A 1 -60.37 3.99 -15.19
C MET A 1 -60.41 3.49 -13.75
N SER A 2 -59.41 3.49 -12.90
CA SER A 2 -57.96 3.69 -12.94
C SER A 2 -57.50 3.28 -11.53
N THR A 3 -56.30 2.68 -11.40
CA THR A 3 -55.42 2.71 -10.20
C THR A 3 -55.93 2.08 -8.88
N GLN A 4 -55.15 1.40 -8.03
CA GLN A 4 -53.72 1.22 -7.87
C GLN A 4 -53.45 0.04 -6.91
N GLN A 5 -52.37 -0.70 -7.16
CA GLN A 5 -51.72 -1.60 -6.22
C GLN A 5 -51.12 -0.83 -5.03
N GLN A 6 -50.99 -1.48 -3.87
CA GLN A 6 -49.81 -1.32 -3.03
C GLN A 6 -49.48 -2.61 -2.27
N GLN A 7 -48.47 -3.32 -2.80
CA GLN A 7 -47.61 -4.20 -2.01
C GLN A 7 -46.69 -3.30 -1.16
N GLN A 8 -46.60 -3.56 0.14
CA GLN A 8 -45.48 -3.07 0.95
C GLN A 8 -44.48 -4.21 1.19
N GLN A 9 -43.28 -3.98 0.67
CA GLN A 9 -42.10 -4.80 0.76
C GLN A 9 -41.58 -4.88 2.21
N GLN A 10 -41.27 -6.09 2.67
CA GLN A 10 -40.40 -6.32 3.81
C GLN A 10 -38.95 -5.98 3.41
N SER A 11 -38.38 -4.97 4.05
CA SER A 11 -36.98 -4.59 3.94
C SER A 11 -36.12 -5.46 4.88
N GLY A 12 -35.51 -6.51 4.32
CA GLY A 12 -34.46 -7.27 5.00
C GLY A 12 -33.14 -6.49 5.00
N SER A 13 -32.73 -5.97 6.15
CA SER A 13 -31.40 -5.38 6.36
C SER A 13 -30.35 -6.49 6.55
N GLY A 14 -29.87 -7.08 5.47
CA GLY A 14 -28.70 -7.97 5.50
C GLY A 14 -27.43 -7.13 5.61
N SER A 15 -26.79 -7.10 6.78
CA SER A 15 -25.42 -6.60 6.89
C SER A 15 -24.50 -7.59 6.18
N THR A 16 -24.01 -7.21 4.99
CA THR A 16 -23.05 -8.03 4.25
C THR A 16 -21.82 -8.23 5.13
N ALA A 17 -21.57 -9.46 5.57
CA ALA A 17 -20.43 -9.78 6.41
C ALA A 17 -19.14 -9.32 5.71
N LYS A 18 -18.41 -8.39 6.34
CA LYS A 18 -17.16 -7.87 5.79
C LYS A 18 -16.16 -9.03 5.69
N ARG A 19 -15.64 -9.27 4.49
CA ARG A 19 -14.59 -10.29 4.27
C ARG A 19 -13.40 -9.98 5.16
N LYS A 20 -12.86 -11.01 5.80
CA LYS A 20 -11.64 -10.88 6.62
C LYS A 20 -10.50 -10.42 5.71
N PRO A 21 -9.65 -9.48 6.17
CA PRO A 21 -8.48 -9.09 5.41
C PRO A 21 -7.55 -10.31 5.27
N VAL A 22 -7.09 -10.57 4.05
CA VAL A 22 -6.06 -11.57 3.76
C VAL A 22 -4.73 -10.84 3.77
N PHE A 23 -3.77 -11.41 4.50
CA PHE A 23 -2.40 -10.89 4.50
C PHE A 23 -1.59 -11.66 3.47
N GLU A 24 -1.01 -10.92 2.54
CA GLU A 24 -0.14 -11.43 1.48
C GLU A 24 1.32 -11.27 1.88
N LYS A 25 2.18 -12.10 1.30
CA LYS A 25 3.64 -12.01 1.49
C LYS A 25 4.26 -11.03 0.50
N VAL A 26 5.43 -10.50 0.85
CA VAL A 26 6.10 -9.51 -0.01
C VAL A 26 6.53 -10.13 -1.34
N ASP A 27 6.94 -11.41 -1.37
CA ASP A 27 7.35 -12.11 -2.60
C ASP A 27 6.20 -12.40 -3.59
N GLU A 28 4.95 -12.38 -3.13
CA GLU A 28 3.75 -12.61 -3.93
C GLU A 28 3.31 -11.39 -4.75
N LEU A 29 3.94 -10.22 -4.50
CA LEU A 29 3.62 -8.96 -5.17
C LEU A 29 3.99 -9.00 -6.66
N LYS A 30 3.10 -8.48 -7.51
CA LYS A 30 3.27 -8.49 -8.98
C LYS A 30 3.10 -7.09 -9.58
N PRO A 31 3.70 -6.82 -10.75
CA PRO A 31 3.49 -5.55 -11.43
C PRO A 31 2.01 -5.25 -11.68
N GLY A 32 1.57 -4.03 -11.35
CA GLY A 32 0.21 -3.54 -11.61
C GLY A 32 -0.89 -4.03 -10.66
N THR A 33 -0.59 -4.89 -9.69
CA THR A 33 -1.57 -5.39 -8.71
C THR A 33 -1.90 -4.36 -7.62
N LYS A 34 -3.07 -4.51 -7.00
CA LYS A 34 -3.65 -3.56 -6.03
C LYS A 34 -4.43 -4.29 -4.94
N GLY A 35 -4.68 -3.61 -3.83
CA GLY A 35 -5.49 -4.13 -2.73
C GLY A 35 -4.70 -4.94 -1.70
N HIS A 36 -3.38 -4.91 -1.76
CA HIS A 36 -2.53 -5.72 -0.91
C HIS A 36 -2.62 -5.28 0.54
N THR A 37 -2.64 -6.27 1.43
CA THR A 37 -2.48 -6.05 2.86
C THR A 37 -1.33 -6.91 3.34
N LEU A 38 -0.33 -6.31 3.98
CA LEU A 38 0.87 -7.02 4.42
C LEU A 38 1.41 -6.45 5.73
N THR A 39 2.16 -7.28 6.44
CA THR A 39 2.94 -6.90 7.62
C THR A 39 4.39 -6.92 7.23
N ALA A 40 5.10 -5.81 7.42
CA ALA A 40 6.50 -5.70 7.05
C ALA A 40 7.29 -4.94 8.11
N LYS A 41 8.58 -5.26 8.19
CA LYS A 41 9.55 -4.54 9.01
C LYS A 41 10.28 -3.51 8.15
N VAL A 42 10.49 -2.33 8.72
CA VAL A 42 11.21 -1.24 8.08
C VAL A 42 12.71 -1.45 8.31
N VAL A 43 13.46 -1.64 7.23
CA VAL A 43 14.92 -1.81 7.28
C VAL A 43 15.59 -0.44 7.27
N SER A 44 15.22 0.41 6.31
CA SER A 44 15.78 1.75 6.15
C SER A 44 14.72 2.75 5.72
N SER A 45 14.97 4.03 5.98
CA SER A 45 14.06 5.12 5.64
C SER A 45 14.86 6.36 5.25
N LYS A 46 14.70 6.81 4.01
CA LYS A 46 15.40 7.98 3.45
C LYS A 46 14.38 9.00 3.01
N THR A 47 14.37 10.17 3.65
CA THR A 47 13.54 11.28 3.18
C THR A 47 14.13 11.84 1.89
N VAL A 48 13.35 11.78 0.80
CA VAL A 48 13.77 12.21 -0.55
C VAL A 48 13.22 13.58 -0.92
N LEU A 49 12.11 13.99 -0.32
CA LEU A 49 11.54 15.30 -0.53
C LEU A 49 10.92 15.80 0.77
N GLN A 50 11.36 16.97 1.20
CA GLN A 50 10.77 17.69 2.30
C GLN A 50 10.62 19.15 1.89
N LYS A 51 9.45 19.51 1.35
CA LYS A 51 9.11 20.90 1.08
C LYS A 51 8.37 21.44 2.30
N GLY A 52 9.06 22.27 3.08
CA GLY A 52 8.45 23.02 4.18
C GLY A 52 7.52 24.12 3.69
N ARG A 53 6.87 24.80 4.63
CA ARG A 53 6.00 25.98 4.42
C ARG A 53 6.78 27.18 3.84
N ALA A 54 7.27 27.07 2.62
CA ALA A 54 7.76 28.24 1.90
C ALA A 54 6.55 28.96 1.29
N ALA A 55 6.22 30.12 1.87
CA ALA A 55 5.48 31.23 1.27
C ALA A 55 3.94 31.24 1.23
N SER A 56 3.19 30.21 1.67
CA SER A 56 1.72 30.35 1.73
C SER A 56 1.06 29.49 2.83
N PRO A 57 0.16 30.05 3.65
CA PRO A 57 -0.59 29.33 4.68
C PRO A 57 -1.56 28.27 4.12
N HIS A 58 -1.75 28.21 2.80
CA HIS A 58 -2.61 27.24 2.12
C HIS A 58 -1.85 26.04 1.53
N LEU A 59 -0.51 26.03 1.57
CA LEU A 59 0.28 24.97 0.96
C LEU A 59 0.47 23.82 1.95
N ARG A 60 -0.12 22.66 1.65
CA ARG A 60 0.08 21.43 2.43
C ARG A 60 1.56 21.04 2.39
N GLU A 61 2.14 20.81 3.57
CA GLU A 61 3.49 20.25 3.68
C GLU A 61 3.53 18.93 2.91
N THR A 62 4.50 18.82 1.98
CA THR A 62 4.72 17.61 1.20
C THR A 62 6.00 16.97 1.68
N LYS A 63 5.86 15.79 2.31
CA LYS A 63 6.97 14.97 2.78
C LYS A 63 6.93 13.62 2.06
N ILE A 64 8.04 13.20 1.49
CA ILE A 64 8.16 11.90 0.81
C ILE A 64 9.43 11.24 1.30
N ALA A 65 9.30 9.97 1.70
CA ALA A 65 10.44 9.12 2.01
C ALA A 65 10.37 7.82 1.20
N GLU A 66 11.53 7.34 0.81
CA GLU A 66 11.72 5.99 0.28
C GLU A 66 12.19 5.11 1.43
N CYS A 67 11.43 4.07 1.71
CA CYS A 67 11.68 3.15 2.82
C CYS A 67 11.90 1.75 2.26
N LEU A 68 13.00 1.10 2.63
CA LEU A 68 13.15 -0.33 2.37
C LEU A 68 12.35 -1.07 3.44
N ILE A 69 11.38 -1.88 3.01
CA ILE A 69 10.59 -2.71 3.90
C ILE A 69 10.61 -4.15 3.41
N GLY A 70 10.34 -5.10 4.30
CA GLY A 70 10.19 -6.48 3.90
C GLY A 70 9.72 -7.39 5.01
N ASP A 71 9.54 -8.64 4.65
CA ASP A 71 9.23 -9.75 5.54
C ASP A 71 10.27 -10.88 5.33
N GLU A 72 10.00 -12.07 5.83
CA GLU A 72 10.91 -13.22 5.67
C GLU A 72 11.04 -13.72 4.23
N THR A 73 10.19 -13.26 3.31
CA THR A 73 10.10 -13.74 1.93
C THR A 73 10.81 -12.83 0.94
N ALA A 74 10.71 -11.52 1.12
CA ALA A 74 11.28 -10.52 0.23
C ALA A 74 11.32 -9.12 0.86
N SER A 75 11.98 -8.20 0.15
CA SER A 75 11.96 -6.77 0.43
C SER A 75 11.49 -5.96 -0.78
N ILE A 76 10.92 -4.78 -0.53
CA ILE A 76 10.44 -3.85 -1.54
C ILE A 76 10.60 -2.41 -1.05
N VAL A 77 10.83 -1.49 -1.99
CA VAL A 77 10.83 -0.06 -1.69
C VAL A 77 9.40 0.44 -1.57
N PHE A 78 9.08 0.98 -0.39
CA PHE A 78 7.84 1.66 -0.08
C PHE A 78 8.01 3.18 -0.20
N THR A 79 7.08 3.85 -0.88
CA THR A 79 7.05 5.32 -0.94
C THR A 79 6.09 5.86 0.11
N ALA A 80 6.64 6.32 1.24
CA ALA A 80 5.89 6.93 2.32
C ALA A 80 5.59 8.41 2.01
N ARG A 81 4.37 8.86 2.29
CA ARG A 81 3.95 10.25 2.10
C ARG A 81 3.39 10.86 3.37
N ASN A 82 3.74 12.12 3.62
CA ASN A 82 3.24 12.96 4.72
C ASN A 82 3.39 12.25 6.08
N GLU A 83 2.30 12.05 6.80
CA GLU A 83 2.27 11.39 8.12
C GLU A 83 2.85 9.97 8.11
N GLN A 84 2.79 9.26 6.98
CA GLN A 84 3.38 7.93 6.86
C GLN A 84 4.90 7.97 7.09
N VAL A 85 5.57 9.05 6.68
CA VAL A 85 7.03 9.19 6.82
C VAL A 85 7.45 9.13 8.28
N ASP A 86 6.62 9.64 9.19
CA ASP A 86 6.90 9.64 10.62
C ASP A 86 6.64 8.27 11.26
N MET A 87 5.83 7.42 10.63
CA MET A 87 5.57 6.03 11.04
C MET A 87 6.65 5.07 10.53
N MET A 88 7.24 5.34 9.36
CA MET A 88 8.23 4.47 8.70
C MET A 88 9.63 4.67 9.25
N LYS A 89 9.83 4.41 10.54
CA LYS A 89 11.13 4.46 11.21
C LYS A 89 11.87 3.12 11.07
N PRO A 90 13.19 3.11 10.81
CA PRO A 90 13.98 1.88 10.80
C PRO A 90 13.77 1.06 12.08
N GLY A 91 13.62 -0.26 11.94
CA GLY A 91 13.35 -1.20 13.02
C GLY A 91 11.86 -1.35 13.40
N ALA A 92 10.98 -0.45 12.97
CA ALA A 92 9.55 -0.56 13.23
C ALA A 92 8.90 -1.69 12.42
N THR A 93 7.86 -2.31 12.99
CA THR A 93 6.98 -3.23 12.25
C THR A 93 5.68 -2.49 11.94
N VAL A 94 5.25 -2.58 10.67
CA VAL A 94 4.07 -1.87 10.17
C VAL A 94 3.14 -2.83 9.45
N ILE A 95 1.84 -2.57 9.57
CA ILE A 95 0.79 -3.17 8.76
C ILE A 95 0.39 -2.14 7.71
N ILE A 96 0.51 -2.54 6.44
CA ILE A 96 0.14 -1.71 5.30
C ILE A 96 -1.13 -2.30 4.72
N ARG A 97 -2.22 -1.52 4.69
CA ARG A 97 -3.54 -1.97 4.23
C ARG A 97 -3.92 -1.29 2.93
N ASN A 98 -4.49 -2.06 2.01
CA ASN A 98 -4.96 -1.60 0.70
C ASN A 98 -3.87 -0.81 -0.05
N ALA A 99 -2.69 -1.41 -0.15
CA ALA A 99 -1.58 -0.91 -0.95
C ALA A 99 -1.70 -1.36 -2.41
N LYS A 100 -0.95 -0.69 -3.27
CA LYS A 100 -0.79 -1.04 -4.68
C LYS A 100 0.67 -1.04 -5.08
N ILE A 101 0.96 -1.77 -6.15
CA ILE A 101 2.22 -1.69 -6.85
C ILE A 101 2.16 -0.52 -7.83
N ASP A 102 3.12 0.39 -7.69
CA ASP A 102 3.39 1.50 -8.59
C ASP A 102 4.67 1.20 -9.36
N MET A 103 4.62 1.27 -10.69
CA MET A 103 5.79 1.05 -11.52
C MET A 103 6.56 2.37 -11.66
N PHE A 104 7.81 2.38 -11.23
CA PHE A 104 8.69 3.55 -11.30
C PHE A 104 9.99 3.18 -12.00
N LYS A 105 10.20 3.76 -13.20
CA LYS A 105 11.39 3.52 -14.03
C LYS A 105 11.68 2.03 -14.27
N GLY A 106 10.65 1.24 -14.54
CA GLY A 106 10.79 -0.20 -14.79
C GLY A 106 10.76 -1.06 -13.52
N SER A 107 10.95 -0.51 -12.32
CA SER A 107 10.93 -1.28 -11.07
C SER A 107 9.64 -1.11 -10.28
N MET A 108 9.29 -2.12 -9.49
CA MET A 108 8.13 -2.08 -8.61
C MET A 108 8.40 -1.24 -7.36
N ARG A 109 7.40 -0.46 -6.94
CA ARG A 109 7.36 0.23 -5.64
C ARG A 109 6.02 0.01 -4.98
N LEU A 110 6.03 -0.17 -3.66
CA LEU A 110 4.80 -0.25 -2.89
C LEU A 110 4.34 1.15 -2.49
N VAL A 111 3.05 1.45 -2.70
CA VAL A 111 2.44 2.70 -2.26
C VAL A 111 1.06 2.45 -1.65
N VAL A 112 0.66 3.28 -0.70
CA VAL A 112 -0.69 3.22 -0.12
C VAL A 112 -1.68 3.86 -1.08
N ASP A 113 -2.80 3.18 -1.34
CA ASP A 113 -3.88 3.74 -2.18
C ASP A 113 -4.73 4.77 -1.40
N LYS A 114 -5.63 5.48 -2.09
CA LYS A 114 -6.49 6.52 -1.50
C LYS A 114 -7.30 6.05 -0.27
N TRP A 115 -7.66 4.78 -0.23
CA TRP A 115 -8.44 4.16 0.87
C TRP A 115 -7.58 3.32 1.81
N GLY A 116 -6.27 3.23 1.53
CA GLY A 116 -5.33 2.48 2.33
C GLY A 116 -4.79 3.29 3.51
N ARG A 117 -4.09 2.59 4.40
CA ARG A 117 -3.44 3.20 5.56
C ARG A 117 -2.26 2.37 6.04
N VAL A 118 -1.40 3.01 6.83
CA VAL A 118 -0.28 2.38 7.53
C VAL A 118 -0.60 2.39 9.02
N GLU A 119 -0.39 1.27 9.69
CA GLU A 119 -0.54 1.12 11.14
C GLU A 119 0.79 0.59 11.70
N VAL A 120 1.33 1.23 12.74
CA VAL A 120 2.46 0.65 13.48
C VAL A 120 1.91 -0.43 14.41
N THR A 121 2.58 -1.58 14.45
CA THR A 121 2.17 -2.73 15.27
C THR A 121 3.30 -3.14 16.20
N GLU A 122 3.01 -4.11 17.07
CA GLU A 122 4.01 -4.77 17.90
C GLU A 122 5.17 -5.31 17.04
N PRO A 123 6.42 -5.28 17.55
CA PRO A 123 7.57 -5.81 16.83
C PRO A 123 7.34 -7.27 16.44
N ALA A 124 7.40 -7.57 15.15
CA ALA A 124 7.33 -8.93 14.69
C ALA A 124 8.71 -9.60 14.75
N ASP A 125 8.72 -10.87 15.15
CA ASP A 125 9.91 -11.70 15.26
C ASP A 125 10.13 -12.48 13.96
N PHE A 126 10.53 -11.77 12.91
CA PHE A 126 11.03 -12.38 11.68
C PHE A 126 12.21 -11.59 11.11
N PRO A 127 13.20 -12.27 10.51
CA PRO A 127 14.24 -11.62 9.74
C PRO A 127 13.65 -11.07 8.43
N VAL A 128 14.20 -9.96 7.94
CA VAL A 128 13.83 -9.45 6.61
C VAL A 128 14.76 -10.07 5.57
N LYS A 129 14.21 -10.61 4.49
CA LYS A 129 14.99 -11.16 3.38
C LYS A 129 15.38 -10.06 2.38
N GLU A 130 16.39 -9.29 2.76
CA GLU A 130 16.90 -8.15 1.98
C GLU A 130 17.51 -8.58 0.63
N ASP A 131 18.07 -9.79 0.54
CA ASP A 131 18.66 -10.34 -0.69
C ASP A 131 17.62 -10.48 -1.83
N ASN A 132 16.36 -10.70 -1.49
CA ASN A 132 15.27 -10.79 -2.45
C ASN A 132 14.53 -9.45 -2.54
N ASN A 133 15.16 -8.46 -3.16
CA ASN A 133 14.59 -7.13 -3.30
C ASN A 133 13.85 -6.96 -4.64
N LEU A 134 12.51 -6.92 -4.56
CA LEU A 134 11.63 -6.79 -5.72
C LEU A 134 11.74 -5.44 -6.44
N SER A 135 12.26 -4.41 -5.77
CA SER A 135 12.50 -3.10 -6.38
C SER A 135 13.81 -3.00 -7.15
N LEU A 136 14.67 -4.03 -7.10
CA LEU A 136 15.84 -4.14 -7.97
C LEU A 136 15.54 -4.85 -9.28
N ILE A 137 14.38 -5.50 -9.38
CA ILE A 137 13.94 -6.17 -10.60
C ILE A 137 13.37 -5.11 -11.54
N GLU A 138 13.88 -5.11 -12.77
CA GLU A 138 13.39 -4.27 -13.86
C GLU A 138 12.42 -5.07 -14.75
N TYR A 139 11.27 -4.49 -15.02
CA TYR A 139 10.23 -5.04 -15.88
C TYR A 139 10.09 -4.19 -17.14
N GLU A 140 9.97 -4.87 -18.26
CA GLU A 140 9.65 -4.27 -19.55
C GLU A 140 8.17 -4.51 -19.89
N LEU A 141 7.50 -3.47 -20.40
CA LEU A 141 6.14 -3.62 -20.88
C LEU A 141 6.17 -4.30 -22.25
N VAL A 142 5.78 -5.57 -22.30
CA VAL A 142 5.63 -6.32 -23.55
C VAL A 142 4.19 -6.16 -24.04
N ASN A 143 3.99 -5.40 -25.12
CA ASN A 143 2.74 -5.40 -25.85
C ASN A 143 2.75 -6.60 -26.81
N VAL A 144 1.98 -7.64 -26.48
CA VAL A 144 1.74 -8.73 -27.42
C VAL A 144 0.67 -8.27 -28.41
N PRO A 145 0.97 -8.15 -29.72
CA PRO A 145 -0.07 -7.88 -30.71
C PRO A 145 -1.03 -9.06 -30.75
N GLU A 146 -2.34 -8.79 -30.77
CA GLU A 146 -3.35 -9.82 -31.05
C GLU A 146 -3.13 -10.32 -32.50
N GLU A 147 -2.92 -11.62 -32.66
CA GLU A 147 -2.84 -12.29 -33.97
C GLU A 147 -4.21 -12.35 -34.67
#